data_AF-A0A285RLU2-F1
#
_entry.id   AF-A0A285RLU2-F1
#
_cell.length_a   1.000
_cell.length_b   1.000
_cell.length_c   1.000
_cell.angle_alpha   90.00
_cell.angle_beta   90.00
_cell.angle_gamma   90.00
#
_symmetry.space_group_name_H-M   'P 1'
#
loop_
_entity.id
_entity.type
_entity.pdbx_description
1 polymer ?
#
loop_
_entity_poly.entity_id
_entity_poly.type
_entity_poly.pdbx_seq_one_letter_code
_entity_poly.pdbx_strand_id
1 'polypeptide(L)'
;MRSVTDKLGIALVLALALAGCGRSDKAPQLMHLRSDTPGPDEFGILPTKPLEMPEDLAALPAPTPGGSNLTDPTPAADAIAALGGNPDRLNTAGVPAGDGALVSRAGRFGTETGIRTALADEDLEYRRKNNGKFLERLFGVNTYLKAYGPMALDQEAEIERWRRAGLRTPAAPPSGAAQKLLPKTE
;
A
#
# COMPACT_ATOMS: atom_id res chain seq x y z
N MET A 1 48.93 -29.54 7.56
CA MET A 1 47.60 -29.49 6.90
C MET A 1 46.44 -29.45 7.89
N ARG A 2 46.41 -30.29 8.96
CA ARG A 2 45.35 -30.28 9.99
C ARG A 2 45.07 -28.92 10.65
N SER A 3 46.10 -28.14 11.00
CA SER A 3 45.90 -26.84 11.67
C SER A 3 45.29 -25.76 10.79
N VAL A 4 45.38 -25.88 9.46
CA VAL A 4 44.75 -24.93 8.53
C VAL A 4 43.27 -25.26 8.37
N THR A 5 42.93 -26.55 8.26
CA THR A 5 41.53 -27.02 8.24
C THR A 5 40.79 -26.73 9.56
N ASP A 6 41.46 -26.89 10.71
CA ASP A 6 40.85 -26.60 12.02
C ASP A 6 40.59 -25.10 12.21
N LYS A 7 41.53 -24.24 11.80
CA LYS A 7 41.35 -22.78 11.81
C LYS A 7 40.24 -22.33 10.85
N LEU A 8 40.13 -22.97 9.68
CA LEU A 8 39.07 -22.67 8.72
C LEU A 8 37.69 -23.06 9.27
N GLY A 9 37.59 -24.22 9.94
CA GLY A 9 36.35 -24.68 10.57
C GLY A 9 35.90 -23.74 11.70
N ILE A 10 36.82 -23.32 12.56
CA ILE A 10 36.52 -22.37 13.65
C ILE A 10 36.11 -21.00 13.07
N ALA A 11 36.80 -20.50 12.05
CA ALA A 11 36.44 -19.25 11.40
C ALA A 11 35.05 -19.30 10.74
N LEU A 12 34.71 -20.41 10.10
CA LEU A 12 33.39 -20.62 9.50
C LEU A 12 32.29 -20.66 10.56
N VAL A 13 32.50 -21.38 11.67
CA VAL A 13 31.55 -21.45 12.79
C VAL A 13 31.36 -20.08 13.44
N LEU A 14 32.44 -19.31 13.63
CA LEU A 14 32.37 -17.95 14.15
C LEU A 14 31.60 -17.02 13.21
N ALA A 15 31.83 -17.11 11.89
CA ALA A 15 31.11 -16.32 10.90
C ALA A 15 29.60 -16.66 10.87
N LEU A 16 29.24 -17.95 10.99
CA LEU A 16 27.84 -18.40 11.10
C LEU A 16 27.19 -17.95 12.41
N ALA A 17 27.92 -17.97 13.53
CA ALA A 17 27.44 -17.48 14.82
C ALA A 17 27.20 -15.97 14.81
N LEU A 18 28.11 -15.18 14.19
CA LEU A 18 27.92 -13.75 14.01
C LEU A 18 26.75 -13.42 13.07
N ALA A 19 26.57 -14.19 11.99
CA ALA A 19 25.44 -14.03 11.08
C ALA A 19 24.08 -14.37 11.75
N GLY A 20 24.07 -15.31 12.71
CA GLY A 20 22.88 -15.65 13.50
C GLY A 20 22.46 -14.57 14.50
N CYS A 21 23.41 -13.78 15.01
CA CYS A 21 23.13 -12.64 15.90
C CYS A 21 22.68 -11.38 15.15
N GLY A 22 22.70 -11.39 13.82
CA GLY A 22 22.02 -10.41 12.98
C GLY A 22 20.51 -10.61 13.04
N ARG A 23 19.91 -10.43 14.22
CA ARG A 23 18.47 -10.24 14.39
C ARG A 23 18.14 -8.97 13.61
N SER A 24 17.78 -9.14 12.35
CA SER A 24 17.35 -8.06 11.48
C SER A 24 16.13 -7.41 12.14
N ASP A 25 16.32 -6.26 12.78
CA ASP A 25 15.25 -5.41 13.32
C ASP A 25 14.30 -4.91 12.22
N LYS A 26 14.55 -5.26 10.96
CA LYS A 26 13.65 -5.03 9.84
C LYS A 26 12.47 -5.99 9.91
N ALA A 27 11.27 -5.42 9.86
CA ALA A 27 10.03 -6.15 9.66
C ALA A 27 10.15 -7.10 8.45
N PRO A 28 9.63 -8.33 8.52
CA PRO A 28 9.62 -9.23 7.37
C PRO A 28 8.91 -8.59 6.18
N GLN A 29 9.58 -8.59 5.02
CA GLN A 29 9.03 -8.13 3.76
C GLN A 29 8.59 -9.37 2.97
N LEU A 30 7.28 -9.50 2.75
CA LEU A 30 6.69 -10.62 1.99
C LEU A 30 6.36 -10.23 0.55
N MET A 31 6.34 -8.93 0.25
CA MET A 31 6.07 -8.37 -1.06
C MET A 31 7.26 -7.52 -1.50
N HIS A 32 7.82 -7.86 -2.64
CA HIS A 32 8.87 -7.18 -3.36
C HIS A 32 8.26 -6.70 -4.68
N LEU A 33 7.92 -5.42 -4.73
CA LEU A 33 7.46 -4.75 -5.94
C LEU A 33 8.70 -4.35 -6.75
N ARG A 34 8.78 -4.78 -8.00
CA ARG A 34 9.80 -4.38 -8.96
C ARG A 34 9.10 -3.99 -10.26
N SER A 35 9.62 -2.98 -10.96
CA SER A 35 9.18 -2.70 -12.32
C SER A 35 9.74 -3.78 -13.24
N ASP A 36 8.87 -4.37 -14.06
CA ASP A 36 9.30 -5.30 -15.11
C ASP A 36 9.74 -4.56 -16.39
N THR A 37 9.46 -3.25 -16.46
CA THR A 37 9.84 -2.37 -17.58
C THR A 37 11.24 -1.78 -17.36
N PRO A 38 12.15 -1.83 -18.36
CA PRO A 38 13.41 -1.11 -18.33
C PRO A 38 13.16 0.39 -18.54
N GLY A 39 13.26 1.20 -17.49
CA GLY A 39 13.19 2.66 -17.61
C GLY A 39 12.80 3.37 -16.31
N PRO A 40 12.98 4.70 -16.23
CA PRO A 40 12.34 5.53 -15.21
C PRO A 40 10.82 5.40 -15.31
N ASP A 41 10.13 5.44 -14.17
CA ASP A 41 8.66 5.42 -14.11
C ASP A 41 8.08 6.62 -14.88
N GLU A 42 7.44 6.37 -16.03
CA GLU A 42 6.81 7.40 -16.85
C GLU A 42 5.67 8.12 -16.15
N PHE A 43 5.06 7.50 -15.13
CA PHE A 43 4.02 8.13 -14.30
C PHE A 43 4.60 9.06 -13.22
N GLY A 44 5.92 9.09 -13.07
CA GLY A 44 6.62 10.04 -12.21
C GLY A 44 6.74 11.45 -12.80
N ILE A 45 6.56 11.62 -14.12
CA ILE A 45 6.59 12.92 -14.77
C ILE A 45 5.18 13.51 -14.74
N LEU A 46 4.91 14.32 -13.71
CA LEU A 46 3.67 15.07 -13.64
C LEU A 46 3.84 16.43 -14.31
N PRO A 47 3.02 16.78 -15.32
CA PRO A 47 3.03 18.12 -15.88
C PRO A 47 2.66 19.13 -14.79
N THR A 48 3.53 20.11 -14.57
CA THR A 48 3.28 21.19 -13.60
C THR A 48 2.23 22.15 -14.12
N LYS A 49 1.52 22.81 -13.22
CA LYS A 49 0.62 23.91 -13.59
C LYS A 49 1.44 25.06 -14.21
N PRO A 50 0.82 25.89 -15.07
CA PRO A 50 1.47 27.08 -15.60
C PRO A 50 2.01 27.97 -14.48
N LEU A 51 3.13 28.65 -14.74
CA LEU A 51 3.67 29.65 -13.82
C LEU A 51 2.70 30.84 -13.73
N GLU A 52 2.33 31.22 -12.51
CA GLU A 52 1.55 32.42 -12.24
C GLU A 52 2.49 33.57 -11.88
N MET A 53 2.37 34.69 -12.61
CA MET A 53 3.13 35.90 -12.31
C MET A 53 2.36 36.73 -11.29
N PRO A 54 2.97 37.14 -10.16
CA PRO A 54 2.29 37.98 -9.19
C PRO A 54 1.96 39.35 -9.80
N GLU A 55 0.88 39.96 -9.31
CA GLU A 55 0.41 41.27 -9.78
C GLU A 55 1.43 42.39 -9.54
N ASP A 56 2.27 42.26 -8.51
CA ASP A 56 3.34 43.19 -8.17
C ASP A 56 4.67 42.45 -7.92
N LEU A 57 5.69 42.81 -8.71
CA LEU A 57 7.05 42.27 -8.60
C LEU A 57 7.90 43.00 -7.55
N ALA A 58 7.44 44.14 -7.03
CA ALA A 58 8.10 44.89 -5.97
C ALA A 58 7.64 44.46 -4.57
N ALA A 59 6.46 43.87 -4.44
CA ALA A 59 5.87 43.39 -3.18
C ALA A 59 5.84 41.86 -3.10
N LEU A 60 6.99 41.22 -3.28
CA LEU A 60 7.08 39.76 -3.20
C LEU A 60 6.81 39.28 -1.76
N PRO A 61 5.91 38.29 -1.56
CA PRO A 61 5.71 37.67 -0.27
C PRO A 61 7.01 36.98 0.20
N ALA A 62 7.23 36.93 1.51
CA ALA A 62 8.38 36.24 2.08
C ALA A 62 8.35 34.75 1.64
N PRO A 63 9.50 34.16 1.25
CA PRO A 63 9.54 32.77 0.84
C PRO A 63 9.07 31.85 1.98
N THR A 64 8.41 30.76 1.63
CA THR A 64 7.88 29.74 2.56
C THR A 64 8.64 28.41 2.39
N PRO A 65 9.85 28.26 2.97
CA PRO A 65 10.61 27.01 2.91
C PRO A 65 9.78 25.82 3.41
N GLY A 66 9.71 24.76 2.60
CA GLY A 66 8.95 23.55 2.90
C GLY A 66 7.43 23.68 2.70
N GLY A 67 6.94 24.82 2.21
CA GLY A 67 5.56 24.97 1.76
C GLY A 67 5.28 24.25 0.44
N SER A 68 4.01 24.08 0.11
CA SER A 68 3.59 23.56 -1.20
C SER A 68 3.88 24.60 -2.29
N ASN A 69 4.35 24.14 -3.45
CA ASN A 69 4.53 25.01 -4.61
C ASN A 69 3.19 25.19 -5.35
N LEU A 70 2.91 26.42 -5.80
CA LEU A 70 1.70 26.76 -6.56
C LEU A 70 1.63 26.01 -7.90
N THR A 71 2.79 25.70 -8.50
CA THR A 71 2.85 24.96 -9.76
C THR A 71 2.77 23.45 -9.60
N ASP A 72 2.74 22.94 -8.36
CA ASP A 72 2.60 21.51 -8.15
C ASP A 72 1.20 21.06 -8.58
N PRO A 73 1.10 19.89 -9.25
CA PRO A 73 -0.18 19.32 -9.64
C PRO A 73 -0.99 18.97 -8.38
N THR A 74 -2.27 19.35 -8.37
CA THR A 74 -3.21 18.99 -7.30
C THR A 74 -4.43 18.29 -7.91
N PRO A 75 -4.28 17.05 -8.46
CA PRO A 75 -5.28 16.46 -9.33
C PRO A 75 -6.67 16.33 -8.70
N ALA A 76 -6.71 16.01 -7.41
CA ALA A 76 -7.96 15.91 -6.66
C ALA A 76 -8.64 17.27 -6.51
N ALA A 77 -7.90 18.32 -6.17
CA ALA A 77 -8.44 19.68 -6.03
C ALA A 77 -8.92 20.22 -7.38
N ASP A 78 -8.16 19.98 -8.44
CA ASP A 78 -8.45 20.43 -9.80
C ASP A 78 -9.72 19.74 -10.34
N ALA A 79 -9.85 18.42 -10.10
CA ALA A 79 -11.06 17.67 -10.45
C ALA A 79 -12.28 18.16 -9.68
N ILE A 80 -12.15 18.43 -8.38
CA ILE A 80 -13.24 18.98 -7.56
C ILE A 80 -13.68 20.34 -8.09
N ALA A 81 -12.75 21.25 -8.38
CA ALA A 81 -13.05 22.57 -8.93
C ALA A 81 -13.75 22.46 -10.29
N ALA A 82 -13.26 21.59 -11.19
CA ALA A 82 -13.87 21.36 -12.49
C ALA A 82 -15.30 20.79 -12.42
N LEU A 83 -15.58 19.98 -11.39
CA LEU A 83 -16.91 19.42 -11.11
C LEU A 83 -17.82 20.39 -10.31
N GLY A 84 -17.37 21.61 -10.03
CA GLY A 84 -18.13 22.64 -9.31
C GLY A 84 -18.14 22.49 -7.77
N GLY A 85 -17.24 21.68 -7.23
CA GLY A 85 -17.05 21.52 -5.78
C GLY A 85 -16.05 22.54 -5.19
N ASN A 86 -15.91 22.52 -3.86
CA ASN A 86 -14.95 23.36 -3.15
C ASN A 86 -13.65 22.57 -2.81
N PRO A 87 -12.49 22.91 -3.41
CA PRO A 87 -11.22 22.21 -3.15
C PRO A 87 -10.69 22.38 -1.72
N ASP A 88 -11.05 23.47 -1.01
CA ASP A 88 -10.60 23.71 0.37
C ASP A 88 -11.06 22.63 1.34
N ARG A 89 -12.10 21.87 0.97
CA ARG A 89 -12.57 20.72 1.74
C ARG A 89 -11.57 19.58 1.83
N LEU A 90 -10.60 19.49 0.91
CA LEU A 90 -9.52 18.50 0.99
C LEU A 90 -8.57 18.75 2.16
N ASN A 91 -8.45 20.00 2.60
CA ASN A 91 -7.56 20.40 3.69
C ASN A 91 -8.24 20.30 5.07
N THR A 92 -9.54 19.99 5.11
CA THR A 92 -10.28 19.83 6.36
C THR A 92 -10.09 18.42 6.89
N ALA A 93 -9.37 18.27 8.00
CA ALA A 93 -9.26 16.99 8.69
C ALA A 93 -10.56 16.69 9.44
N GLY A 94 -11.13 15.49 9.24
CA GLY A 94 -12.28 14.98 10.00
C GLY A 94 -13.47 14.57 9.16
N VAL A 95 -14.53 14.13 9.82
CA VAL A 95 -15.80 13.77 9.19
C VAL A 95 -16.55 15.05 8.81
N PRO A 96 -17.00 15.22 7.56
CA PRO A 96 -17.82 16.36 7.17
C PRO A 96 -19.08 16.46 8.05
N ALA A 97 -19.51 17.67 8.40
CA ALA A 97 -20.69 17.87 9.24
C ALA A 97 -21.97 17.21 8.68
N GLY A 98 -22.09 17.13 7.35
CA GLY A 98 -23.20 16.44 6.66
C GLY A 98 -23.21 14.92 6.82
N ASP A 99 -22.05 14.32 7.13
CA ASP A 99 -21.89 12.86 7.22
C ASP A 99 -22.01 12.34 8.66
N GLY A 100 -22.20 13.23 9.65
CA GLY A 100 -22.28 12.84 11.06
C GLY A 100 -23.40 11.84 11.36
N ALA A 101 -24.56 11.96 10.70
CA ALA A 101 -25.66 11.00 10.83
C ALA A 101 -25.30 9.62 10.26
N LEU A 102 -24.54 9.59 9.15
CA LEU A 102 -24.07 8.34 8.54
C LEU A 102 -23.02 7.67 9.43
N VAL A 103 -22.03 8.44 9.91
CA VAL A 103 -20.96 7.93 10.78
C VAL A 103 -21.53 7.42 12.10
N SER A 104 -22.47 8.13 12.73
CA SER A 104 -23.13 7.65 13.94
C SER A 104 -23.96 6.37 13.69
N ARG A 105 -24.66 6.27 12.54
CA ARG A 105 -25.40 5.07 12.15
C ARG A 105 -24.48 3.87 11.89
N ALA A 106 -23.30 4.10 11.32
CA ALA A 106 -22.31 3.08 11.04
C ALA A 106 -21.60 2.60 12.32
N GLY A 107 -21.22 3.54 13.20
CA GLY A 107 -20.60 3.27 14.49
C GLY A 107 -21.55 2.80 15.59
N ARG A 108 -22.82 2.54 15.27
CA ARG A 108 -23.88 2.21 16.27
C ARG A 108 -23.60 0.98 17.13
N PHE A 109 -22.73 0.07 16.66
CA PHE A 109 -22.34 -1.14 17.39
C PHE A 109 -21.01 -0.97 18.14
N GLY A 110 -20.50 0.26 18.21
CA GLY A 110 -19.18 0.58 18.77
C GLY A 110 -18.05 0.38 17.77
N THR A 111 -16.91 0.99 18.10
CA THR A 111 -15.65 0.82 17.39
C THR A 111 -14.55 0.65 18.41
N GLU A 112 -13.63 -0.27 18.17
CA GLU A 112 -12.47 -0.44 19.05
C GLU A 112 -11.49 0.71 18.87
N THR A 113 -11.12 1.35 19.99
CA THR A 113 -10.17 2.46 19.98
C THR A 113 -8.77 1.90 19.74
N GLY A 114 -8.00 2.52 18.84
CA GLY A 114 -6.64 2.06 18.54
C GLY A 114 -6.54 0.80 17.69
N ILE A 115 -7.65 0.30 17.11
CA ILE A 115 -7.68 -0.93 16.30
C ILE A 115 -6.63 -0.94 15.17
N ARG A 116 -6.26 0.22 14.62
CA ARG A 116 -5.22 0.32 13.58
C ARG A 116 -3.84 -0.07 14.11
N THR A 117 -3.51 0.34 15.33
CA THR A 117 -2.25 -0.02 15.98
C THR A 117 -2.25 -1.49 16.35
N ALA A 118 -3.35 -1.98 16.93
CA ALA A 118 -3.51 -3.39 17.25
C ALA A 118 -3.33 -4.28 16.01
N LEU A 119 -4.05 -3.97 14.91
CA LEU A 119 -3.91 -4.69 13.64
C LEU A 119 -2.49 -4.62 13.07
N ALA A 120 -1.81 -3.47 13.18
CA ALA A 120 -0.44 -3.35 12.70
C ALA A 120 0.55 -4.22 13.48
N ASP A 121 0.38 -4.31 14.80
CA ASP A 121 1.22 -5.12 15.69
C ASP A 121 0.96 -6.62 15.48
N GLU A 122 -0.30 -7.02 15.41
CA GLU A 122 -0.72 -8.40 15.12
C GLU A 122 -0.25 -8.85 13.73
N ASP A 123 -0.39 -7.99 12.72
CA ASP A 123 0.09 -8.24 11.37
C ASP A 123 1.62 -8.43 11.33
N LEU A 124 2.36 -7.60 12.06
CA LEU A 124 3.81 -7.75 12.16
C LEU A 124 4.19 -9.08 12.82
N GLU A 125 3.49 -9.48 13.87
CA GLU A 125 3.70 -10.78 14.52
C GLU A 125 3.36 -11.94 13.57
N TYR A 126 2.26 -11.82 12.81
CA TYR A 126 1.86 -12.80 11.81
C TYR A 126 2.94 -12.98 10.74
N ARG A 127 3.49 -11.89 10.22
CA ARG A 127 4.58 -11.91 9.23
C ARG A 127 5.87 -12.51 9.80
N ARG A 128 6.15 -12.32 11.09
CA ARG A 128 7.30 -12.94 11.76
C ARG A 128 7.15 -14.46 11.86
N LYS A 129 5.93 -14.95 12.12
CA LYS A 129 5.61 -16.39 12.18
C LYS A 129 5.53 -17.05 10.81
N ASN A 130 5.09 -16.31 9.79
CA ASN A 130 4.89 -16.80 8.41
C ASN A 130 5.91 -16.21 7.43
N ASN A 131 7.15 -16.02 7.88
CA ASN A 131 8.19 -15.46 7.04
C ASN A 131 8.57 -16.44 5.91
N GLY A 132 8.96 -15.90 4.75
CA GLY A 132 9.43 -16.70 3.63
C GLY A 132 10.65 -17.55 3.99
N LYS A 133 10.83 -18.67 3.27
CA LYS A 133 12.00 -19.55 3.42
C LYS A 133 13.29 -18.78 3.12
N PHE A 134 14.43 -19.29 3.60
CA PHE A 134 15.73 -18.61 3.41
C PHE A 134 16.02 -18.28 1.93
N LEU A 135 15.82 -19.23 1.01
CA LEU A 135 16.04 -19.01 -0.43
C LEU A 135 15.01 -18.03 -1.02
N GLU A 136 13.74 -18.12 -0.61
CA GLU A 136 12.70 -17.18 -1.05
C GLU A 136 13.08 -15.74 -0.67
N ARG A 137 13.63 -15.54 0.53
CA ARG A 137 14.13 -14.24 1.02
C ARG A 137 15.39 -13.77 0.30
N LEU A 138 16.33 -14.67 0.04
CA LEU A 138 17.59 -14.33 -0.63
C LEU A 138 17.35 -13.85 -2.06
N PHE A 139 16.39 -14.45 -2.76
CA PHE A 139 16.03 -14.08 -4.13
C PHE A 139 14.93 -13.02 -4.21
N GLY A 140 14.37 -12.58 -3.08
CA GLY A 140 13.30 -11.58 -3.04
C GLY A 140 12.01 -12.06 -3.70
N VAL A 141 11.63 -13.32 -3.46
CA VAL A 141 10.41 -13.94 -3.99
C VAL A 141 9.19 -13.43 -3.23
N ASN A 142 8.13 -13.07 -3.97
CA ASN A 142 6.85 -12.66 -3.40
C ASN A 142 6.15 -13.83 -2.72
N THR A 143 6.03 -13.75 -1.39
CA THR A 143 5.40 -14.78 -0.55
C THR A 143 4.14 -14.27 0.15
N TYR A 144 3.78 -12.99 -0.04
CA TYR A 144 2.61 -12.37 0.59
C TYR A 144 1.33 -13.19 0.44
N LEU A 145 0.91 -13.50 -0.80
CA LEU A 145 -0.34 -14.25 -1.03
C LEU A 145 -0.31 -15.67 -0.46
N LYS A 146 0.87 -16.28 -0.38
CA LYS A 146 1.06 -17.59 0.24
C LYS A 146 0.92 -17.50 1.77
N ALA A 147 1.50 -16.46 2.38
CA ALA A 147 1.40 -16.24 3.83
C ALA A 147 -0.04 -15.96 4.25
N TYR A 148 -0.76 -15.07 3.57
CA TYR A 148 -2.14 -14.70 3.89
C TYR A 148 -3.20 -15.62 3.26
N GLY A 149 -2.80 -16.71 2.61
CA GLY A 149 -3.72 -17.66 1.97
C GLY A 149 -4.87 -18.13 2.87
N PRO A 150 -4.64 -18.48 4.15
CA PRO A 150 -5.72 -18.87 5.07
C PRO A 150 -6.71 -17.75 5.41
N MET A 151 -6.33 -16.49 5.21
CA MET A 151 -7.17 -15.31 5.40
C MET A 151 -7.81 -14.84 4.09
N ALA A 152 -7.47 -15.47 2.97
CA ALA A 152 -8.05 -15.14 1.68
C ALA A 152 -9.49 -15.64 1.62
N LEU A 153 -10.37 -14.74 1.20
CA LEU A 153 -11.77 -15.05 0.94
C LEU A 153 -11.91 -15.61 -0.48
N ASP A 154 -12.70 -16.68 -0.64
CA ASP A 154 -13.16 -17.12 -1.96
C ASP A 154 -14.17 -16.11 -2.50
N GLN A 155 -13.73 -15.28 -3.44
CA GLN A 155 -14.54 -14.17 -3.95
C GLN A 155 -15.80 -14.67 -4.68
N GLU A 156 -15.73 -15.80 -5.36
CA GLU A 156 -16.86 -16.35 -6.12
C GLU A 156 -17.90 -16.95 -5.17
N ALA A 157 -17.45 -17.71 -4.16
CA ALA A 157 -18.34 -18.25 -3.14
C ALA A 157 -19.02 -17.15 -2.30
N GLU A 158 -18.27 -16.08 -2.00
CA GLU A 158 -18.77 -14.88 -1.33
C GLU A 158 -19.89 -14.21 -2.14
N ILE A 159 -19.64 -13.92 -3.42
CA ILE A 159 -20.61 -13.30 -4.32
C ILE A 159 -21.87 -14.16 -4.43
N GLU A 160 -21.72 -15.47 -4.57
CA GLU A 160 -22.87 -16.37 -4.68
C GLU A 160 -23.68 -16.41 -3.38
N ARG A 161 -23.05 -16.29 -2.21
CA ARG A 161 -23.77 -16.13 -0.94
C ARG A 161 -24.59 -14.83 -0.93
N TRP A 162 -24.02 -13.71 -1.38
CA TRP A 162 -24.74 -12.42 -1.46
C TRP A 162 -25.92 -12.47 -2.42
N ARG A 163 -25.78 -13.11 -3.59
CA ARG A 163 -26.87 -13.31 -4.55
C ARG A 163 -28.00 -14.14 -3.96
N ARG A 164 -27.68 -15.25 -3.28
CA ARG A 164 -28.68 -16.07 -2.57
C ARG A 164 -29.40 -15.32 -1.46
N ALA A 165 -28.74 -14.35 -0.83
CA ALA A 165 -29.34 -13.45 0.15
C ALA A 165 -30.22 -12.33 -0.49
N GLY A 166 -30.38 -12.33 -1.82
CA GLY A 166 -31.18 -11.34 -2.55
C GLY A 166 -30.52 -9.97 -2.68
N LEU A 167 -29.23 -9.85 -2.36
CA LEU A 167 -28.49 -8.60 -2.43
C LEU A 167 -27.88 -8.41 -3.81
N ARG A 168 -27.97 -7.18 -4.34
CA ARG A 168 -27.44 -6.84 -5.66
C ARG A 168 -25.92 -6.70 -5.59
N THR A 169 -25.21 -7.34 -6.54
CA THR A 169 -23.76 -7.21 -6.74
C THR A 169 -23.46 -6.55 -8.10
N PRO A 170 -23.79 -5.26 -8.30
CA PRO A 170 -23.83 -4.62 -9.62
C PRO A 170 -22.45 -4.45 -10.28
N ALA A 171 -21.36 -4.53 -9.53
CA ALA A 171 -20.00 -4.35 -10.02
C ALA A 171 -19.15 -5.64 -9.97
N ALA A 172 -19.76 -6.81 -9.75
CA ALA A 172 -19.03 -8.07 -9.74
C ALA A 172 -18.59 -8.40 -11.19
N PRO A 173 -17.29 -8.59 -11.46
CA PRO A 173 -16.85 -9.03 -12.77
C PRO A 173 -17.41 -10.44 -13.07
N PRO A 174 -17.54 -10.83 -14.36
CA PRO A 174 -17.89 -12.20 -14.71
C PRO A 174 -16.88 -13.16 -14.09
N SER A 175 -17.30 -14.39 -13.78
CA SER A 175 -16.41 -15.36 -13.13
C SER A 175 -15.13 -15.59 -13.94
N GLY A 176 -14.04 -16.01 -13.30
CA GLY A 176 -12.78 -16.27 -14.01
C GLY A 176 -12.92 -17.25 -15.19
N ALA A 177 -13.85 -18.20 -15.12
CA ALA A 177 -14.21 -19.08 -16.24
C ALA A 177 -14.94 -18.33 -17.36
N ALA A 178 -15.89 -17.47 -17.02
CA ALA A 178 -16.60 -16.63 -17.98
C ALA A 178 -15.68 -15.59 -18.63
N GLN A 179 -14.70 -15.02 -17.90
CA GLN A 179 -13.70 -14.11 -18.45
C GLN A 179 -12.82 -14.79 -19.51
N LYS A 180 -12.43 -16.05 -19.31
CA LYS A 180 -11.66 -16.82 -20.29
C LYS A 180 -12.44 -17.12 -21.57
N LEU A 181 -13.77 -17.10 -21.49
CA LEU A 181 -14.68 -17.30 -22.63
C LEU A 181 -15.04 -16.00 -23.34
N LEU A 182 -14.67 -14.84 -22.80
CA LEU A 182 -14.88 -13.57 -23.48
C LEU A 182 -14.02 -13.54 -24.75
N PRO A 183 -14.56 -13.06 -25.88
CA PRO A 183 -13.78 -12.87 -27.08
C PRO A 183 -12.64 -11.90 -26.75
N LYS A 184 -11.39 -12.34 -26.98
CA LYS A 184 -10.25 -11.45 -26.88
C LYS A 184 -10.37 -10.46 -28.03
N THR A 185 -10.67 -9.21 -27.71
CA THR A 185 -10.49 -8.11 -28.64
C THR A 185 -9.00 -7.91 -28.84
N GLU A 186 -8.50 -8.28 -30.02
CA GLU A 186 -7.18 -7.89 -30.52
C GLU A 186 -7.14 -6.39 -30.83
#